data_AF-A0A6M1SM07-F1
#
_entry.id   AF-A0A6M1SM07-F1
#
_cell.length_a   1.000
_cell.length_b   1.000
_cell.length_c   1.000
_cell.angle_alpha   90.00
_cell.angle_beta   90.00
_cell.angle_gamma   90.00
#
_symmetry.space_group_name_H-M   'P 1'
#
loop_
_entity.id
_entity.type
_entity.pdbx_description
1 polymer ?
#
loop_
_entity_poly.entity_id
_entity_poly.type
_entity_poly.pdbx_seq_one_letter_code
_entity_poly.pdbx_strand_id
1 'polypeptide(L)' 'MKKPLKPLPTDCCGTGCRRCVYEIYEEQMEKYNHWKAENGKEISEQVSNKH' A
#
# COMPACT_ATOMS: atom_id res chain seq x y z
N MET A 1 -10.38 3.16 6.92
CA MET A 1 -8.93 3.11 6.62
C MET A 1 -8.73 3.48 5.15
N LYS A 2 -7.59 4.07 4.76
CA LYS A 2 -7.30 4.40 3.35
C LYS A 2 -6.40 3.33 2.73
N LYS A 3 -6.61 3.01 1.45
CA LYS A 3 -5.72 2.12 0.68
C LYS A 3 -4.31 2.72 0.61
N PRO A 4 -3.26 1.97 1.02
CA PRO A 4 -1.87 2.39 0.85
C PRO A 4 -1.52 2.64 -0.61
N LEU A 5 -0.64 3.61 -0.85
CA LEU A 5 -0.10 3.87 -2.19
C LEU A 5 1.15 3.03 -2.38
N LYS A 6 1.29 2.43 -3.56
CA LYS A 6 2.49 1.67 -3.92
C LYS A 6 3.70 2.61 -3.94
N PRO A 7 4.81 2.27 -3.26
CA PRO A 7 6.02 3.09 -3.31
C PRO A 7 6.64 3.07 -4.70
N LEU A 8 7.28 4.18 -5.04
CA LEU A 8 8.06 4.32 -6.27
C LEU A 8 9.47 3.72 -6.08
N PRO A 9 10.16 3.36 -7.17
CA PRO A 9 11.56 2.96 -7.09
C PRO A 9 12.46 4.01 -6.42
N THR A 10 12.14 5.30 -6.61
CA THR A 10 12.84 6.43 -5.99
C THR A 10 12.65 6.54 -4.48
N ASP A 11 11.61 5.90 -3.93
CA ASP A 11 11.38 5.85 -2.48
C ASP A 11 12.25 4.78 -1.80
N CYS A 12 12.84 3.86 -2.58
CA CYS A 12 13.74 2.85 -2.08
C CYS A 12 15.16 3.41 -1.93
N CYS A 13 15.72 3.35 -0.72
CA CYS A 13 17.09 3.80 -0.45
C CYS A 13 18.16 3.02 -1.24
N GLY A 14 17.84 1.83 -1.77
CA GLY A 14 18.74 1.01 -2.59
C GLY A 14 19.94 0.39 -1.86
N THR A 15 20.18 0.76 -0.60
CA THR A 15 21.36 0.35 0.18
C THR A 15 21.07 -0.78 1.19
N GLY A 16 19.90 -1.41 1.13
CA GLY A 16 19.52 -2.45 2.10
C GLY A 16 19.26 -1.90 3.51
N CYS A 17 18.43 -0.85 3.61
CA CYS A 17 18.02 -0.30 4.89
C CYS A 17 17.34 -1.35 5.81
N ARG A 18 17.40 -1.15 7.13
CA ARG A 18 16.83 -2.07 8.15
C ARG A 18 15.37 -2.48 7.87
N ARG A 19 14.59 -1.61 7.22
CA ARG A 19 13.22 -1.89 6.82
C ARG A 19 12.99 -1.36 5.42
N CYS A 20 12.53 -2.22 4.52
CA CYS A 20 12.30 -1.88 3.13
C CYS A 20 10.98 -1.10 2.98
N VAL A 21 10.93 -0.11 2.11
CA VAL A 21 9.68 0.64 1.82
C VAL A 21 8.59 -0.28 1.28
N TYR A 22 8.97 -1.31 0.54
CA TYR A 22 8.05 -2.32 0.02
C TYR A 22 7.47 -3.21 1.14
N GLU A 23 8.28 -3.60 2.13
CA GLU A 23 7.80 -4.35 3.31
C GLU A 23 6.78 -3.53 4.11
N ILE A 24 7.05 -2.23 4.32
CA ILE A 24 6.10 -1.34 5.02
C ILE A 24 4.79 -1.23 4.24
N TYR A 25 4.86 -1.11 2.92
CA TYR A 25 3.68 -1.06 2.06
C TYR A 25 2.85 -2.35 2.15
N GLU A 26 3.49 -3.51 2.13
CA GLU A 26 2.82 -4.81 2.23
C GLU A 26 2.08 -4.96 3.57
N GLU A 27 2.71 -4.63 4.69
CA GLU A 27 2.07 -4.65 6.02
C GLU A 27 0.87 -3.70 6.11
N GLN A 28 0.98 -2.52 5.50
CA GLN A 28 -0.13 -1.59 5.44
C GLN A 28 -1.27 -2.11 4.56
N MET A 29 -0.93 -2.80 3.47
CA MET A 29 -1.90 -3.43 2.56
C MET A 29 -2.65 -4.56 3.25
N GLU A 30 -1.98 -5.37 4.06
CA GLU A 30 -2.63 -6.40 4.89
C GLU A 30 -3.65 -5.77 5.83
N LYS A 31 -3.25 -4.76 6.61
CA LYS A 31 -4.17 -4.03 7.50
C LYS A 31 -5.36 -3.43 6.76
N TYR A 32 -5.11 -2.85 5.58
CA TYR A 32 -6.18 -2.32 4.75
C TYR A 32 -7.12 -3.41 4.24
N ASN A 33 -6.60 -4.56 3.84
CA ASN A 33 -7.41 -5.70 3.37
C ASN A 33 -8.24 -6.29 4.51
N HIS A 34 -7.68 -6.41 5.71
CA HIS A 34 -8.43 -6.81 6.92
C HIS A 34 -9.56 -5.82 7.21
N TRP A 35 -9.22 -4.52 7.30
CA TRP A 35 -10.22 -3.48 7.49
C TRP A 35 -11.28 -3.51 6.37
N LYS A 36 -10.87 -3.67 5.11
CA LYS A 36 -11.79 -3.77 3.97
C LYS A 36 -12.66 -5.01 4.06
N ALA A 37 -12.16 -6.17 4.48
CA ALA A 37 -12.97 -7.36 4.65
C ALA A 37 -14.01 -7.19 5.77
N GLU A 38 -13.64 -6.51 6.84
CA GLU A 38 -14.53 -6.18 7.95
C GLU A 38 -15.56 -5.08 7.60
N ASN A 39 -15.23 -4.17 6.69
CA ASN A 39 -16.02 -2.97 6.35
C ASN A 39 -16.56 -2.98 4.89
N GLY A 40 -16.41 -4.09 4.16
CA GLY A 40 -16.35 -4.17 2.69
C GLY A 40 -17.65 -4.17 1.91
N LYS A 41 -18.58 -3.25 2.18
CA LYS A 41 -19.67 -2.94 1.24
C LYS A 41 -19.35 -1.80 0.27
N GLU A 42 -18.30 -1.02 0.49
CA GLU A 42 -17.86 0.05 -0.41
C GLU A 42 -16.35 -0.07 -0.67
N ILE A 43 -15.84 0.61 -1.69
CA ILE A 43 -14.42 0.69 -2.08
C ILE A 43 -13.94 -0.42 -3.04
N SER A 44 -14.51 -0.38 -4.25
CA SER A 44 -13.86 -0.78 -5.50
C SER A 44 -12.82 0.28 -5.94
N GLU A 45 -11.77 -0.20 -6.60
CA GLU A 45 -10.78 0.47 -7.44
C GLU A 45 -10.61 2.00 -7.37
N GLN A 46 -9.52 2.43 -6.73
CA GLN A 46 -8.70 3.56 -7.18
C GLN A 46 -7.25 3.08 -6.99
N VAL A 47 -6.37 2.94 -7.98
CA VAL A 47 -5.81 3.99 -8.84
C VAL A 47 -5.28 3.32 -10.12
N SER A 48 -5.93 3.59 -11.25
CA SER A 48 -5.32 3.59 -12.58
C SER A 48 -5.86 4.84 -13.23
N ASN A 49 -5.11 5.95 -13.15
CA ASN A 49 -5.20 7.13 -14.01
C ASN A 49 -4.34 8.27 -13.44
N LYS A 50 -3.20 8.56 -14.07
CA LYS A 50 -2.90 9.93 -14.48
C LYS A 50 -2.07 9.89 -15.77
N HIS A 51 -2.52 10.70 -16.72
CA HIS A 51 -2.16 10.78 -18.14
C HIS A 51 -0.73 11.26 -18.37
#